data_AF-A0A856HXH8-F1
#
_entry.id   AF-A0A856HXH8-F1
#
_cell.length_a   1.000
_cell.length_b   1.000
_cell.length_c   1.000
_cell.angle_alpha   90.00
_cell.angle_beta   90.00
_cell.angle_gamma   90.00
#
_symmetry.space_group_name_H-M   'P 1'
#
loop_
_entity.id
_entity.type
_entity.pdbx_description
1 polymer ?
#
loop_
_entity_poly.entity_id
_entity_poly.type
_entity_poly.pdbx_seq_one_letter_code
_entity_poly.pdbx_strand_id
1 'polypeptide(L)'
;MAKAARSSEKVPKSRAALTPEAREKQLIALAIDVAEEQMRNGTASSQVISHFLKLGSTRAQIEKELLEKQRDLAAAKAEAIESSAKMEDLYLKAAKAMKSYQGQEDEEDEY
;
A
#
# COMPACT_ATOMS: atom_id res chain seq x y z
N MET A 1 -48.09 -29.04 15.71
CA MET A 1 -46.70 -29.33 15.30
C MET A 1 -45.83 -28.15 15.74
N ALA A 2 -44.96 -28.37 16.72
CA ALA A 2 -44.16 -27.31 17.33
C ALA A 2 -42.96 -26.94 16.44
N LYS A 3 -42.83 -25.65 16.11
CA LYS A 3 -41.74 -25.10 15.32
C LYS A 3 -40.48 -25.08 16.19
N ALA A 4 -39.49 -25.92 15.86
CA ALA A 4 -38.22 -25.96 16.56
C ALA A 4 -37.49 -24.61 16.43
N ALA A 5 -37.27 -23.94 17.57
CA ALA A 5 -36.45 -22.74 17.65
C ALA A 5 -34.98 -23.13 17.44
N ARG A 6 -34.38 -22.71 16.33
CA ARG A 6 -32.93 -22.82 16.14
C ARG A 6 -32.24 -21.96 17.20
N SER A 7 -31.44 -22.59 18.05
CA SER A 7 -30.55 -21.91 18.98
C SER A 7 -29.55 -21.06 18.19
N SER A 8 -29.58 -19.75 18.41
CA SER A 8 -28.55 -18.82 17.91
C SER A 8 -27.25 -19.12 18.64
N GLU A 9 -26.37 -19.89 18.00
CA GLU A 9 -25.02 -20.12 18.47
C GLU A 9 -24.28 -18.77 18.43
N LYS A 10 -23.90 -18.27 19.61
CA LYS A 10 -23.26 -16.95 19.72
C LYS A 10 -21.85 -17.07 19.15
N VAL A 11 -21.66 -16.56 17.93
CA VAL A 11 -20.33 -16.38 17.33
C VAL A 11 -19.47 -15.60 18.34
N PRO A 12 -18.29 -16.10 18.73
CA PRO A 12 -17.43 -15.41 19.68
C PRO A 12 -17.11 -14.03 19.14
N LYS A 13 -17.42 -12.97 19.91
CA LYS A 13 -17.09 -11.59 19.56
C LYS A 13 -15.56 -11.50 19.43
N SER A 14 -15.09 -11.39 18.20
CA SER A 14 -13.68 -11.12 17.94
C SER A 14 -13.29 -9.82 18.62
N ARG A 15 -12.08 -9.78 19.16
CA ARG A 15 -11.59 -8.60 19.87
C ARG A 15 -11.54 -7.41 18.91
N ALA A 16 -12.11 -6.28 19.34
CA ALA A 16 -12.12 -5.07 18.52
C ALA A 16 -10.69 -4.61 18.22
N ALA A 17 -10.44 -4.24 16.96
CA ALA A 17 -9.17 -3.68 16.53
C ALA A 17 -8.83 -2.37 17.28
N LEU A 18 -7.53 -2.20 17.55
CA LEU A 18 -6.96 -1.07 18.28
C LEU A 18 -6.70 0.16 17.39
N THR A 19 -6.67 -0.01 16.06
CA THR A 19 -6.47 1.06 15.09
C THR A 19 -7.65 1.16 14.12
N PRO A 20 -7.91 2.35 13.54
CA PRO A 20 -8.95 2.53 12.52
C PRO A 20 -8.77 1.59 11.32
N GLU A 21 -7.53 1.47 10.81
CA GLU A 21 -7.21 0.60 9.66
C GLU A 21 -7.46 -0.89 9.96
N ALA A 22 -7.07 -1.34 11.16
CA ALA A 22 -7.32 -2.73 11.54
C ALA A 22 -8.81 -3.00 11.72
N ARG A 23 -9.60 -2.01 12.14
CA ARG A 23 -11.06 -2.11 12.23
C ARG A 23 -11.69 -2.20 10.85
N GLU A 24 -11.21 -1.43 9.88
CA GLU A 24 -11.67 -1.52 8.50
C GLU A 24 -11.41 -2.92 7.92
N LYS A 25 -10.20 -3.46 8.11
CA LYS A 25 -9.87 -4.83 7.69
C LYS A 25 -10.76 -5.89 8.34
N GLN A 26 -11.10 -5.73 9.63
CA GLN A 26 -12.04 -6.63 10.32
C GLN A 26 -13.44 -6.58 9.70
N LEU A 27 -13.95 -5.39 9.37
CA LEU A 27 -15.26 -5.23 8.74
C LEU A 27 -15.28 -5.80 7.32
N ILE A 28 -14.20 -5.61 6.55
CA ILE A 28 -14.04 -6.19 5.22
C ILE A 28 -14.05 -7.73 5.30
N ALA A 29 -13.32 -8.32 6.24
CA ALA A 29 -13.31 -9.77 6.43
C ALA A 29 -14.71 -10.32 6.71
N LEU A 30 -15.44 -9.72 7.65
CA LEU A 30 -16.82 -10.10 7.94
C LEU A 30 -17.75 -9.97 6.72
N ALA A 31 -17.57 -8.92 5.92
CA ALA A 31 -18.36 -8.73 4.71
C ALA A 31 -18.05 -9.80 3.64
N ILE A 32 -16.80 -10.25 3.53
CA ILE A 32 -16.38 -11.34 2.64
C ILE A 32 -17.01 -12.65 3.09
N ASP A 33 -16.95 -12.98 4.37
CA ASP A 33 -17.53 -14.23 4.92
C ASP A 33 -19.04 -14.31 4.62
N VAL A 34 -19.75 -13.19 4.84
CA VAL A 34 -21.19 -13.11 4.54
C VAL A 34 -21.46 -13.24 3.03
N ALA A 35 -20.65 -12.60 2.19
CA ALA A 35 -20.80 -12.70 0.75
C ALA A 35 -20.53 -14.13 0.26
N GLU A 36 -19.53 -14.82 0.81
CA GLU A 36 -19.23 -16.20 0.50
C GLU A 36 -20.39 -17.12 0.86
N GLU A 37 -20.95 -16.97 2.07
CA GLU A 37 -22.12 -17.74 2.50
C GLU A 37 -23.33 -17.49 1.57
N GLN A 38 -23.59 -16.23 1.22
CA GLN A 38 -24.68 -15.88 0.29
C GLN A 38 -24.47 -16.44 -1.12
N MET A 39 -23.23 -16.45 -1.61
CA MET A 39 -22.90 -17.00 -2.92
C MET A 39 -23.09 -18.52 -2.94
N ARG A 40 -22.61 -19.23 -1.91
CA ARG A 40 -22.79 -20.69 -1.77
C ARG A 40 -24.26 -21.09 -1.67
N ASN A 41 -25.05 -20.30 -0.95
CA ASN A 41 -26.48 -20.53 -0.77
C ASN A 41 -27.34 -20.06 -1.97
N GLY A 42 -26.73 -19.40 -2.97
CA GLY A 42 -27.44 -18.85 -4.12
C GLY A 42 -28.35 -17.66 -3.79
N THR A 43 -28.21 -17.05 -2.62
CA THR A 43 -29.01 -15.90 -2.14
C THR A 43 -28.29 -14.57 -2.31
N ALA A 44 -27.10 -14.56 -2.91
CA ALA A 44 -26.33 -13.34 -3.15
C ALA A 44 -27.08 -12.37 -4.05
N SER A 45 -27.06 -11.09 -3.68
CA SER A 45 -27.64 -10.04 -4.51
C SER A 45 -26.80 -9.81 -5.78
N SER A 46 -27.43 -9.30 -6.82
CA SER A 46 -26.75 -8.95 -8.08
C SER A 46 -25.58 -7.97 -7.88
N GLN A 47 -25.70 -7.07 -6.90
CA GLN A 47 -24.65 -6.11 -6.56
C GLN A 47 -23.42 -6.80 -5.93
N VAL A 48 -23.63 -7.78 -5.04
CA VAL A 48 -22.53 -8.58 -4.46
C VAL A 48 -21.82 -9.36 -5.55
N ILE A 49 -22.59 -10.04 -6.40
CA ILE A 49 -22.04 -10.82 -7.53
C ILE A 49 -21.24 -9.91 -8.48
N SER A 50 -21.79 -8.76 -8.87
CA SER A 50 -21.09 -7.82 -9.76
C SER A 50 -19.82 -7.26 -9.13
N HIS A 51 -19.82 -6.95 -7.84
CA HIS A 51 -18.64 -6.46 -7.13
C HIS A 51 -17.49 -7.47 -7.19
N PHE A 52 -17.75 -8.74 -6.84
CA PHE A 52 -16.72 -9.78 -6.87
C PHE A 52 -16.28 -10.16 -8.28
N LEU A 53 -17.18 -10.12 -9.27
CA LEU A 53 -16.80 -10.32 -10.67
C LEU A 53 -15.87 -9.22 -11.18
N LYS A 54 -16.10 -7.96 -10.78
CA LYS A 54 -15.20 -6.85 -11.10
C LYS A 54 -13.85 -7.04 -10.41
N LEU A 55 -13.85 -7.42 -9.14
CA LEU A 55 -12.65 -7.64 -8.34
C LEU A 55 -11.77 -8.77 -8.89
N GLY A 56 -12.40 -9.87 -9.33
CA GLY A 56 -11.72 -11.04 -9.91
C GLY A 56 -11.44 -10.92 -11.40
N SER A 57 -11.85 -9.83 -12.05
CA SER A 57 -11.61 -9.65 -13.48
C SER A 57 -10.12 -9.48 -13.78
N THR A 58 -9.68 -9.96 -14.94
CA THR A 58 -8.31 -9.77 -15.44
C THR A 58 -7.91 -8.29 -15.48
N ARG A 59 -8.89 -7.39 -15.69
CA ARG A 59 -8.71 -5.95 -15.62
C ARG A 59 -8.22 -5.48 -14.24
N ALA A 60 -8.82 -5.98 -13.16
CA ALA A 60 -8.41 -5.60 -11.80
C ALA A 60 -7.00 -6.09 -11.46
N GLN A 61 -6.60 -7.26 -11.99
CA GLN A 61 -5.24 -7.77 -11.84
C GLN A 61 -4.22 -6.89 -12.57
N ILE A 62 -4.51 -6.53 -13.83
CA ILE A 62 -3.64 -5.65 -14.62
C ILE A 62 -3.55 -4.25 -14.00
N GLU A 63 -4.66 -3.72 -13.48
CA GLU A 63 -4.69 -2.43 -12.79
C GLU A 63 -3.84 -2.43 -11.51
N LYS A 64 -3.92 -3.51 -10.72
CA LYS A 64 -3.05 -3.70 -9.56
C LYS A 64 -1.57 -3.76 -9.96
N GLU A 65 -1.23 -4.56 -10.96
CA GLU A 65 0.16 -4.68 -11.44
C GLU A 65 0.69 -3.34 -11.99
N LEU A 66 -0.16 -2.58 -12.68
CA LEU A 66 0.18 -1.24 -13.17
C LEU A 66 0.47 -0.28 -12.01
N LEU A 67 -0.36 -0.29 -10.96
CA LEU A 67 -0.16 0.53 -9.77
C LEU A 67 1.12 0.16 -9.03
N GLU A 68 1.43 -1.14 -8.91
CA GLU A 68 2.69 -1.63 -8.33
C GLU A 68 3.90 -1.12 -9.13
N LYS A 69 3.88 -1.27 -10.46
CA LYS A 69 4.96 -0.77 -11.33
C LYS A 69 5.11 0.75 -11.29
N GLN A 70 4.01 1.48 -11.20
CA GLN A 70 4.03 2.94 -11.05
C GLN A 70 4.65 3.35 -9.71
N ARG A 71 4.32 2.64 -8.62
CA ARG A 71 4.93 2.87 -7.30
C ARG A 71 6.42 2.60 -7.32
N ASP A 72 6.86 1.52 -7.97
CA ASP A 72 8.28 1.18 -8.07
C ASP A 72 9.04 2.18 -8.95
N LEU A 73 8.45 2.62 -10.05
CA LEU A 73 9.01 3.67 -10.90
C LEU A 73 9.14 4.99 -10.13
N ALA A 74 8.12 5.36 -9.34
CA ALA A 74 8.17 6.56 -8.51
C ALA A 74 9.29 6.46 -7.45
N ALA A 75 9.47 5.29 -6.83
CA ALA A 75 10.54 5.04 -5.89
C ALA A 75 11.93 5.13 -6.53
N ALA A 76 12.13 4.49 -7.69
CA ALA A 76 13.38 4.55 -8.44
C ALA A 76 13.71 5.98 -8.88
N LYS A 77 12.69 6.77 -9.26
CA LYS A 77 12.88 8.20 -9.56
C LYS A 77 13.30 9.00 -8.33
N ALA A 78 12.67 8.76 -7.18
CA ALA A 78 13.06 9.41 -5.94
C ALA A 78 14.51 9.09 -5.56
N GLU A 79 14.91 7.83 -5.67
CA GLU A 79 16.29 7.39 -5.41
C GLU A 79 17.29 7.98 -6.41
N ALA A 80 16.93 8.08 -7.70
CA ALA A 80 17.77 8.71 -8.71
C ALA A 80 17.98 10.22 -8.47
N ILE A 81 16.96 10.91 -7.97
CA ILE A 81 17.07 12.34 -7.60
C ILE A 81 17.98 12.48 -6.37
N GLU A 82 17.79 11.64 -5.36
CA GLU A 82 18.63 11.65 -4.15
C GLU A 82 20.09 11.31 -4.46
N SER A 83 20.34 10.33 -5.34
CA SER A 83 21.69 9.95 -5.74
C SER A 83 22.38 11.02 -6.55
N SER A 84 21.64 11.72 -7.43
CA SER A 84 22.16 12.86 -8.19
C SER A 84 22.59 14.00 -7.26
N ALA A 85 21.78 14.33 -6.24
CA ALA A 85 22.14 15.34 -5.24
C ALA A 85 23.38 14.94 -4.42
N LYS A 86 23.49 13.67 -4.04
CA LYS A 86 24.70 13.15 -3.35
C LYS A 86 25.95 13.19 -4.24
N MET A 87 25.81 12.89 -5.53
CA MET A 87 26.92 12.99 -6.47
C MET A 87 27.39 14.44 -6.64
N GLU A 88 26.46 15.39 -6.74
CA GLU A 88 26.80 16.82 -6.81
C GLU A 88 27.61 17.28 -5.58
N ASP A 89 27.18 16.91 -4.37
CA ASP A 89 27.90 17.22 -3.14
C ASP A 89 29.30 16.56 -3.08
N LEU A 90 29.42 15.31 -3.53
CA LEU A 90 30.72 14.64 -3.64
C LEU A 90 31.64 15.32 -4.67
N TYR A 91 31.10 15.76 -5.81
CA TYR A 91 31.87 16.50 -6.81
C TYR A 91 32.37 17.83 -6.27
N LEU A 92 31.52 18.59 -5.57
CA LEU A 92 31.90 19.85 -4.94
C LEU A 92 33.01 19.64 -3.89
N LYS A 93 32.86 18.62 -3.03
CA LYS A 93 33.87 18.25 -2.04
C LYS A 93 35.20 17.83 -2.69
N ALA A 94 35.15 17.02 -3.74
CA ALA A 94 36.34 16.59 -4.47
C ALA A 94 37.04 17.77 -5.15
N ALA A 95 36.28 18.67 -5.80
CA ALA A 95 36.81 19.87 -6.42
C ALA A 95 37.48 20.79 -5.39
N LYS A 96 36.86 21.01 -4.22
CA LYS A 96 37.43 21.79 -3.12
C LYS A 96 38.71 21.16 -2.57
N ALA A 97 38.73 19.84 -2.37
CA ALA A 97 39.91 19.11 -1.92
C ALA A 97 41.06 19.20 -2.94
N MET A 98 40.79 19.07 -4.24
CA MET A 98 41.80 19.21 -5.29
C MET A 98 42.36 20.64 -5.39
N LYS A 99 41.52 21.67 -5.24
CA LYS A 99 41.97 23.07 -5.17
C LYS A 99 42.90 23.31 -3.97
N SER A 100 42.49 22.85 -2.78
CA SER A 100 43.30 22.99 -1.57
C SER A 100 44.66 22.27 -1.67
N TYR A 101 44.70 21.12 -2.35
CA TYR A 101 45.94 20.37 -2.56
C TYR A 101 46.88 21.02 -3.60
N GLN A 102 46.35 21.79 -4.56
CA GLN A 102 47.16 22.55 -5.52
C GLN A 102 47.78 23.82 -4.93
N GLY A 103 47.56 24.12 -3.65
CA GLY A 103 48.12 25.30 -2.97
C GLY A 103 47.41 26.61 -3.35
N GLN A 104 46.23 26.53 -3.96
CA GLN A 104 45.30 27.65 -4.01
C GLN A 104 44.52 27.66 -2.70
N GLU A 105 45.01 28.42 -1.71
CA GLU A 105 44.17 28.80 -0.57
C GLU A 105 43.11 29.76 -1.12
N ASP A 106 41.83 29.39 -0.98
CA ASP A 106 40.72 30.27 -1.31
C ASP A 106 40.79 31.49 -0.38
N GLU A 107 41.27 32.64 -0.87
CA GLU A 107 41.10 33.96 -0.24
C GLU A 107 39.64 34.41 -0.33
N GLU A 108 38.69 33.57 0.08
CA GLU A 108 37.27 33.93 0.14
C GLU A 108 36.65 33.24 1.35
N ASP A 109 36.84 33.85 2.53
CA ASP A 109 35.90 33.83 3.66
C ASP A 109 36.37 34.84 4.76
N GLU A 110 36.56 36.10 4.37
CA GLU A 110 36.39 37.25 5.28
C GLU A 110 35.40 38.19 4.58
N TYR A 111 34.12 38.14 4.98
CA TYR A 111 33.13 39.23 5.12
C TYR A 111 31.70 38.68 5.25
#